data_AF-A0A3D6DVX5-F1
#
_entry.id   AF-A0A3D6DVX5-F1
#
_cell.length_a   1.000
_cell.length_b   1.000
_cell.length_c   1.000
_cell.angle_alpha   90.00
_cell.angle_beta   90.00
_cell.angle_gamma   90.00
#
_symmetry.space_group_name_H-M   'P 1'
#
loop_
_entity.id
_entity.type
_entity.pdbx_description
1 polymer ?
#
loop_
_entity_poly.entity_id
_entity_poly.type
_entity_poly.pdbx_seq_one_letter_code
_entity_poly.pdbx_strand_id
1 'polypeptide(L)'
;MRKLAALFASPLAALFAVVPLAGCMSIADAGVLVDVTVIDRSTGQQLEVYRHRGQLYVAGTPGNRYAVVMRNKSAGRLLTVLSVDGVNALNGQTAATSQSGYVLSAWQAAEIAGWRKSMDDVAAFYFTSVA
;
A
#
# COMPACT_ATOMS: atom_id res chain seq x y z
N MET A 1 -42.22 12.61 -61.77
CA MET A 1 -42.23 11.22 -61.28
C MET A 1 -40.84 10.87 -60.76
N ARG A 2 -40.75 10.39 -59.51
CA ARG A 2 -39.53 10.03 -58.76
C ARG A 2 -38.66 9.01 -59.50
N LYS A 3 -37.32 9.17 -59.48
CA LYS A 3 -36.36 8.09 -59.20
C LYS A 3 -35.12 8.64 -58.48
N LEU A 4 -35.05 8.36 -57.19
CA LEU A 4 -33.84 8.36 -56.36
C LEU A 4 -33.12 7.04 -56.63
N ALA A 5 -31.80 7.05 -56.80
CA ALA A 5 -30.93 5.91 -56.49
C ALA A 5 -29.58 6.47 -56.02
N ALA A 6 -29.34 6.32 -54.72
CA ALA A 6 -28.16 6.76 -54.02
C ALA A 6 -26.92 5.97 -54.46
N LEU A 7 -25.80 6.67 -54.66
CA LEU A 7 -24.47 6.03 -54.66
C LEU A 7 -24.21 5.53 -53.23
N PHE A 8 -24.10 4.21 -53.07
CA PHE A 8 -23.58 3.61 -51.85
C PHE A 8 -22.09 3.92 -51.75
N ALA A 9 -21.74 4.94 -50.98
CA ALA A 9 -20.37 5.14 -50.51
C ALA A 9 -20.10 4.09 -49.41
N SER A 10 -19.25 3.10 -49.70
CA SER A 10 -18.75 2.14 -48.72
C SER A 10 -18.06 2.84 -47.55
N PRO A 11 -18.49 2.68 -46.29
CA PRO A 11 -17.73 3.13 -45.14
C PRO A 11 -16.95 1.93 -44.57
N LEU A 12 -16.03 1.36 -45.35
CA LEU A 12 -15.15 0.29 -44.87
C LEU A 12 -13.71 0.79 -44.75
N ALA A 13 -13.52 1.91 -44.05
CA ALA A 13 -12.19 2.44 -43.76
C ALA A 13 -12.22 3.39 -42.54
N ALA A 14 -12.67 2.90 -41.38
CA ALA A 14 -12.47 3.61 -40.12
C ALA A 14 -12.53 2.67 -38.91
N LEU A 15 -11.77 1.57 -38.93
CA LEU A 15 -11.45 0.84 -37.70
C LEU A 15 -10.22 1.53 -37.07
N PHE A 16 -10.43 2.69 -36.47
CA PHE A 16 -9.41 3.39 -35.70
C PHE A 16 -9.03 2.55 -34.48
N ALA A 17 -7.73 2.27 -34.41
CA ALA A 17 -7.00 1.63 -33.33
C ALA A 17 -7.65 1.77 -31.94
N VAL A 18 -8.07 0.63 -31.39
CA VAL A 18 -8.34 0.49 -29.96
C VAL A 18 -6.99 0.65 -29.24
N VAL A 19 -6.79 1.81 -28.62
CA VAL A 19 -5.65 2.10 -27.77
C VAL A 19 -5.69 1.15 -26.57
N PRO A 20 -4.68 0.28 -26.32
CA PRO A 20 -4.60 -0.42 -25.05
C PRO A 20 -4.03 0.58 -24.02
N LEU A 21 -4.90 1.42 -23.47
CA LEU A 21 -4.55 2.27 -22.32
C LEU A 21 -4.59 1.43 -21.02
N ALA A 22 -3.92 0.27 -21.02
CA ALA A 22 -3.93 -0.69 -19.92
C ALA A 22 -2.53 -0.84 -19.31
N GLY A 23 -1.81 0.27 -19.15
CA GLY A 23 -0.39 0.20 -18.85
C GLY A 23 0.14 1.35 -18.01
N CYS A 24 -0.58 1.79 -16.97
CA CYS A 24 -0.07 2.69 -15.92
C CYS A 24 -0.93 2.61 -14.65
N MET A 25 -1.32 1.42 -14.17
CA MET A 25 -1.73 1.32 -12.76
C MET A 25 -0.46 1.36 -11.91
N SER A 26 0.05 2.57 -11.64
CA SER A 26 1.15 2.77 -10.71
C SER A 26 0.71 2.34 -9.32
N ILE A 27 1.61 1.74 -8.54
CA ILE A 27 1.42 1.25 -7.16
C ILE A 27 1.20 2.43 -6.16
N ALA A 28 0.82 3.60 -6.67
CA ALA A 28 0.62 4.84 -5.92
C ALA A 28 -0.73 4.94 -5.19
N ASP A 29 -1.69 4.04 -5.45
CA ASP A 29 -3.05 4.17 -4.91
C ASP A 29 -3.18 3.69 -3.45
N ALA A 30 -2.29 2.80 -2.99
CA ALA A 30 -2.36 2.29 -1.62
C ALA A 30 -2.22 3.39 -0.55
N GLY A 31 -1.37 4.40 -0.80
CA GLY A 31 -1.22 5.57 0.09
C GLY A 31 -2.43 6.52 0.10
N VAL A 32 -3.32 6.40 -0.89
CA VAL A 32 -4.63 7.10 -0.89
C VAL A 32 -5.55 6.43 0.13
N LEU A 33 -5.51 5.10 0.22
CA LEU A 33 -6.40 4.29 1.06
C LEU A 33 -5.91 4.11 2.50
N VAL A 34 -4.60 3.97 2.71
CA VAL A 34 -4.00 3.73 4.03
C VAL A 34 -2.84 4.70 4.25
N ASP A 35 -2.88 5.40 5.38
CA ASP A 35 -1.73 6.15 5.88
C ASP A 35 -0.85 5.26 6.76
N VAL A 36 0.46 5.45 6.67
CA VAL A 36 1.45 4.68 7.44
C VAL A 36 2.37 5.63 8.16
N THR A 37 2.45 5.49 9.47
CA THR A 37 3.36 6.27 10.32
C THR A 37 4.18 5.35 11.21
N VAL A 38 5.32 5.84 11.69
CA VAL A 38 6.20 5.10 12.60
C VAL A 38 6.32 5.89 13.89
N ILE A 39 6.13 5.20 15.02
CA ILE A 39 6.23 5.77 16.36
C ILE A 39 7.46 5.18 17.05
N ASP A 40 8.34 6.04 17.58
CA ASP A 40 9.34 5.62 18.54
C ASP A 40 8.66 5.35 19.88
N ARG A 41 8.67 4.10 20.32
CA ARG A 41 7.98 3.69 21.56
C ARG A 41 8.70 4.10 22.84
N SER A 42 9.97 4.52 22.74
CA SER A 42 10.70 5.05 23.89
C SER A 42 10.29 6.48 24.22
N THR A 43 9.93 7.28 23.21
CA THR A 43 9.57 8.70 23.36
C THR A 43 8.08 8.98 23.12
N GLY A 44 7.37 8.07 22.46
CA GLY A 44 6.00 8.25 21.97
C GLY A 44 5.89 9.17 20.74
N GLN A 45 7.02 9.62 20.18
CA GLN A 45 7.02 10.54 19.06
C GLN A 45 6.80 9.82 17.73
N GLN A 46 6.00 10.42 16.87
CA GLN A 46 5.94 10.06 15.46
C GLN A 46 7.23 10.51 14.76
N LEU A 47 7.86 9.61 14.01
CA LEU A 47 9.06 9.92 13.25
C LEU A 47 8.74 10.82 12.05
N GLU A 48 9.64 11.78 11.79
CA GLU A 48 9.59 12.62 10.59
C GLU A 48 9.88 11.77 9.35
N VAL A 49 9.13 12.03 8.28
CA VAL A 49 9.27 11.33 6.99
C VAL A 49 10.08 12.18 6.01
N TYR A 50 11.21 11.64 5.58
CA TYR A 50 12.08 12.23 4.57
C TYR A 50 11.83 11.58 3.21
N ARG A 51 11.76 12.41 2.16
CA ARG A 51 11.65 11.93 0.76
C ARG A 51 13.00 12.01 0.08
N HIS A 52 13.46 10.90 -0.48
CA HIS A 52 14.69 10.88 -1.27
C HIS A 52 14.60 9.83 -2.38
N ARG A 53 14.91 10.22 -3.63
CA ARG A 53 14.88 9.32 -4.82
C ARG A 53 13.57 8.52 -4.98
N GLY A 54 12.43 9.15 -4.74
CA GLY A 54 11.11 8.52 -4.86
C GLY A 54 10.76 7.53 -3.75
N GLN A 55 11.60 7.42 -2.72
CA GLN A 55 11.38 6.57 -1.54
C GLN A 55 11.08 7.45 -0.31
N LEU A 56 10.39 6.85 0.66
CA LEU A 56 10.09 7.44 1.96
C LEU A 56 11.00 6.82 3.01
N TYR A 57 11.60 7.65 3.84
CA TYR A 57 12.53 7.26 4.89
C TYR A 57 12.11 7.88 6.22
N VAL A 58 12.39 7.17 7.30
CA VAL A 58 12.36 7.70 8.66
C VAL A 58 13.75 7.48 9.27
N ALA A 59 14.19 8.40 10.13
CA ALA A 59 15.45 8.25 10.85
C ALA A 59 15.19 7.50 12.17
N GLY A 60 15.79 6.31 12.30
CA GLY A 60 15.74 5.51 13.51
C GLY A 60 17.04 5.54 14.29
N THR A 61 16.94 5.55 15.61
CA THR A 61 18.01 5.27 16.56
C THR A 61 18.15 3.75 16.77
N PRO A 62 19.36 3.17 16.61
CA PRO A 62 19.60 1.76 16.90
C PRO A 62 19.21 1.36 18.33
N GLY A 63 18.62 0.19 18.50
CA GLY A 63 18.20 -0.34 19.80
C GLY A 63 16.86 0.20 20.33
N ASN A 64 16.36 1.34 19.82
CA ASN A 64 15.02 1.81 20.13
C ASN A 64 13.96 0.87 19.52
N ARG A 65 12.81 0.78 20.18
CA ARG A 65 11.67 -0.02 19.71
C ARG A 65 10.69 0.89 18.98
N TYR A 66 10.15 0.41 17.87
CA TYR A 66 9.23 1.15 17.03
C TYR A 66 7.92 0.41 16.83
N ALA A 67 6.84 1.16 16.64
CA ALA A 67 5.57 0.65 16.16
C ALA A 67 5.23 1.24 14.81
N VAL A 68 4.58 0.45 13.95
CA VAL A 68 3.99 0.93 12.70
C VAL A 68 2.51 1.15 12.95
N VAL A 69 2.02 2.36 12.66
CA VAL A 69 0.59 2.67 12.71
C VAL A 69 0.05 2.72 11.30
N MET A 70 -0.99 1.94 11.03
CA MET A 70 -1.73 1.96 9.77
C MET A 70 -3.12 2.57 10.02
N ARG A 71 -3.48 3.61 9.27
CA ARG A 71 -4.80 4.26 9.36
C ARG A 71 -5.54 4.15 8.04
N ASN A 72 -6.71 3.53 8.06
CA ASN A 72 -7.62 3.53 6.93
C ASN A 72 -8.17 4.95 6.69
N LYS A 73 -8.07 5.44 5.46
CA LYS A 73 -8.54 6.75 5.00
C LYS A 73 -9.81 6.65 4.14
N SER A 74 -10.49 5.52 4.18
CA SER A 74 -11.70 5.25 3.42
C SER A 74 -12.87 4.85 4.32
N ALA A 75 -14.08 4.91 3.76
CA ALA A 75 -15.29 4.40 4.39
C ALA A 75 -15.46 2.87 4.26
N GLY A 76 -14.59 2.20 3.50
CA GLY A 76 -14.61 0.75 3.30
C GLY A 76 -13.75 0.01 4.32
N ARG A 77 -13.92 -1.31 4.40
CA ARG A 77 -13.03 -2.20 5.16
C ARG A 77 -11.84 -2.58 4.29
N LEU A 78 -10.63 -2.46 4.84
CA LEU A 78 -9.39 -2.76 4.12
C LEU A 78 -8.64 -3.91 4.77
N LEU A 79 -8.26 -4.91 3.98
CA LEU A 79 -7.24 -5.88 4.36
C LEU A 79 -5.87 -5.29 4.04
N THR A 80 -4.98 -5.24 5.03
CA THR A 80 -3.62 -4.71 4.91
C THR A 80 -2.61 -5.78 5.32
N VAL A 81 -1.69 -6.10 4.42
CA VAL A 81 -0.53 -6.96 4.71
C VAL A 81 0.66 -6.06 5.04
N LEU A 82 1.00 -5.96 6.33
CA LEU A 82 2.19 -5.22 6.75
C LEU A 82 3.43 -6.08 6.52
N SER A 83 4.37 -5.58 5.71
CA SER A 83 5.66 -6.20 5.51
C SER A 83 6.79 -5.32 6.03
N VAL A 84 7.75 -5.95 6.70
CA VAL A 84 9.03 -5.34 7.08
C VAL A 84 10.13 -6.25 6.52
N ASP A 85 11.14 -5.70 5.84
CA ASP A 85 12.22 -6.48 5.21
C ASP A 85 11.75 -7.68 4.34
N GLY A 86 10.57 -7.58 3.73
CA GLY A 86 9.98 -8.63 2.88
C GLY A 86 9.26 -9.75 3.65
N VAL A 87 9.15 -9.67 4.98
CA VAL A 87 8.46 -10.65 5.82
C VAL A 87 7.14 -10.05 6.33
N ASN A 88 6.07 -10.85 6.36
CA ASN A 88 4.74 -10.46 6.83
C ASN A 88 4.73 -10.38 8.36
N ALA A 89 4.45 -9.20 8.91
CA ALA A 89 4.46 -8.91 10.34
C ALA A 89 3.46 -9.73 11.16
N LEU A 90 2.42 -10.28 10.52
CA LEU A 90 1.38 -11.07 11.18
C LEU A 90 1.79 -12.54 11.38
N ASN A 91 2.50 -13.14 10.43
CA ASN A 91 2.73 -14.60 10.43
C ASN A 91 4.18 -15.03 10.19
N GLY A 92 5.11 -14.09 9.96
CA GLY A 92 6.53 -14.38 9.76
C GLY A 92 6.89 -15.05 8.43
N GLN A 93 5.96 -15.17 7.49
CA GLN A 93 6.23 -15.71 6.15
C GLN A 93 6.70 -14.61 5.19
N THR A 94 7.32 -14.98 4.07
CA THR A 94 7.57 -14.03 2.96
C THR A 94 6.27 -13.35 2.57
N ALA A 95 6.27 -12.02 2.52
CA ALA A 95 5.07 -11.23 2.32
C ALA A 95 4.54 -11.33 0.88
N ALA A 96 3.23 -11.53 0.75
CA ALA A 96 2.50 -11.42 -0.49
C ALA A 96 1.11 -10.81 -0.23
N THR A 97 0.58 -10.06 -1.20
CA THR A 97 -0.71 -9.36 -1.06
C THR A 97 -1.92 -10.28 -0.92
N SER A 98 -1.81 -11.54 -1.34
CA SER A 98 -2.86 -12.56 -1.20
C SER A 98 -2.90 -13.25 0.17
N GLN A 99 -1.98 -12.92 1.07
CA GLN A 99 -1.90 -13.53 2.40
C GLN A 99 -2.87 -12.91 3.39
N SER A 100 -3.03 -13.60 4.53
CA SER A 100 -3.65 -13.02 5.72
C SER A 100 -2.95 -11.74 6.16
N GLY A 101 -3.74 -10.80 6.67
CA GLY A 101 -3.28 -9.49 7.11
C GLY A 101 -4.20 -8.91 8.17
N TYR A 102 -3.89 -7.68 8.56
CA TYR A 102 -4.72 -6.90 9.48
C TYR A 102 -5.94 -6.37 8.74
N VAL A 103 -7.09 -6.38 9.38
CA VAL A 103 -8.28 -5.80 8.77
C VAL A 103 -8.68 -4.52 9.50
N LEU A 104 -8.62 -3.42 8.77
CA LEU A 104 -8.98 -2.09 9.25
C LEU A 104 -10.42 -1.78 8.86
N SER A 105 -11.28 -1.55 9.84
CA SER A 105 -12.61 -1.00 9.61
C SER A 105 -12.51 0.42 9.02
N ALA A 106 -13.63 0.97 8.57
CA ALA A 106 -13.71 2.34 8.08
C ALA A 106 -13.05 3.30 9.09
N TRP A 107 -12.11 4.13 8.62
CA TRP A 107 -11.39 5.13 9.42
C TRP A 107 -10.57 4.60 10.61
N GLN A 108 -10.47 3.28 10.78
CA GLN A 108 -9.78 2.65 11.90
C GLN A 108 -8.26 2.83 11.77
N ALA A 109 -7.60 3.02 12.91
CA ALA A 109 -6.16 2.90 13.03
C ALA A 109 -5.80 1.61 13.79
N ALA A 110 -4.70 0.97 13.40
CA ALA A 110 -4.10 -0.12 14.15
C ALA A 110 -2.62 0.16 14.38
N GLU A 111 -2.17 -0.01 15.62
CA GLU A 111 -0.76 0.04 15.98
C GLU A 111 -0.19 -1.38 16.02
N ILE A 112 0.86 -1.62 15.24
CA ILE A 112 1.58 -2.89 15.18
C ILE A 112 2.95 -2.70 15.82
N ALA A 113 3.09 -3.17 17.05
CA ALA A 113 4.30 -2.99 17.85
C ALA A 113 5.44 -3.97 17.49
N GLY A 114 5.21 -4.95 16.62
CA GLY A 114 6.21 -5.94 16.26
C GLY A 114 5.67 -7.14 15.45
N TRP A 115 6.56 -8.06 15.16
CA TRP A 115 6.28 -9.40 14.61
C TRP A 115 5.40 -10.17 15.58
N ARG A 116 4.22 -10.62 15.14
CA ARG A 116 3.32 -11.37 15.99
C ARG A 116 3.88 -12.75 16.32
N LYS A 117 3.88 -13.12 17.60
CA LYS A 117 4.21 -14.48 18.09
C LYS A 117 2.98 -15.22 18.58
N SER A 118 2.09 -14.50 19.27
CA SER A 118 0.82 -15.00 19.78
C SER A 118 -0.25 -13.89 19.70
N MET A 119 -1.42 -14.08 20.32
CA MET A 119 -2.40 -12.99 20.40
C MET A 119 -1.92 -11.83 21.29
N ASP A 120 -1.11 -12.14 22.30
CA ASP A 120 -0.67 -11.20 23.33
C ASP A 120 0.82 -10.83 23.23
N ASP A 121 1.62 -11.61 22.49
CA ASP A 121 3.06 -11.42 22.38
C ASP A 121 3.54 -11.02 20.99
N VAL A 122 4.49 -10.09 20.97
CA VAL A 122 5.18 -9.62 19.77
C VAL A 122 6.69 -9.59 19.96
N ALA A 123 7.44 -9.70 18.86
CA ALA A 123 8.85 -9.32 18.78
C ALA A 123 8.94 -7.91 18.19
N ALA A 124 9.41 -6.95 18.99
CA ALA A 124 9.41 -5.53 18.60
C ALA A 124 10.24 -5.28 17.32
N PHE A 125 9.83 -4.26 16.56
CA PHE A 125 10.67 -3.72 15.49
C PHE A 125 11.75 -2.82 16.10
N TYR A 126 12.99 -2.97 15.66
CA TYR A 126 14.10 -2.10 16.03
C TYR A 126 15.13 -2.08 14.90
N PHE A 127 15.80 -0.94 14.75
CA PHE A 127 16.97 -0.86 13.87
C PHE A 127 18.16 -1.50 14.57
N THR A 128 18.90 -2.32 13.85
CA THR A 128 20.18 -2.87 14.31
C THR A 128 21.31 -1.89 13.98
N SER A 129 22.37 -1.92 14.78
CA SER A 129 23.63 -1.32 14.33
C SER A 129 24.19 -2.15 13.18
N VAL A 130 24.61 -1.51 12.10
CA VAL A 130 25.46 -2.18 11.10
C VAL A 130 26.83 -2.33 11.74
N ALA A 131 27.30 -3.58 11.86
CA ALA A 131 28.64 -3.90 12.35
C ALA A 131 29.70 -3.60 11.29
#